data_AF-A0A939RDN9-F1
#
_entry.id   AF-A0A939RDN9-F1
#
_cell.length_a   1.000
_cell.length_b   1.000
_cell.length_c   1.000
_cell.angle_alpha   90.00
_cell.angle_beta   90.00
_cell.angle_gamma   90.00
#
_symmetry.space_group_name_H-M   'P 1'
#
loop_
_entity.id
_entity.type
_entity.pdbx_description
1 polymer ?
#
loop_
_entity_poly.entity_id
_entity_poly.type
_entity_poly.pdbx_seq_one_letter_code
_entity_poly.pdbx_strand_id
1 'polypeptide(L)'
;MTDEKTRQLLEEIEFLEGQLVELKKHPFIKINPKDPTQQKATPAAKLYKDLLQQYNNSLKLLLKAQGALEEEEETSPLRRWLNERTAKNDNVDG
;
A
#
# COMPACT_ATOMS: atom_id res chain seq x y z
N MET A 1 -4.12 -0.89 23.71
CA MET A 1 -3.03 0.07 23.41
C MET A 1 -2.57 -0.24 22.01
N THR A 2 -2.95 0.56 21.02
CA THR A 2 -2.54 0.37 19.63
C THR A 2 -1.02 0.53 19.58
N ASP A 3 -0.30 -0.41 18.98
CA ASP A 3 1.17 -0.35 18.96
C ASP A 3 1.64 0.82 18.09
N GLU A 4 2.83 1.34 18.38
CA GLU A 4 3.39 2.52 17.72
C GLU A 4 3.46 2.38 16.19
N LYS A 5 3.68 1.17 15.66
CA LYS A 5 3.74 0.97 14.20
C LYS A 5 2.37 1.08 13.56
N THR A 6 1.33 0.58 14.23
CA THR A 6 -0.05 0.76 13.78
C THR A 6 -0.45 2.23 13.80
N ARG A 7 -0.01 3.02 14.80
CA ARG A 7 -0.25 4.47 14.83
C ARG A 7 0.41 5.18 13.64
N GLN A 8 1.67 4.89 13.36
CA GLN A 8 2.38 5.44 12.20
C GLN A 8 1.72 5.07 10.87
N LEU A 9 1.21 3.84 10.75
CA LEU A 9 0.48 3.40 9.56
C LEU A 9 -0.84 4.17 9.38
N LEU A 10 -1.56 4.46 10.47
CA LEU A 10 -2.78 5.27 10.42
C LEU A 10 -2.50 6.72 10.00
N GLU A 11 -1.45 7.33 10.56
CA GLU A 11 -1.00 8.68 10.18
C GLU A 11 -0.63 8.75 8.69
N GLU A 12 0.06 7.74 8.16
CA GLU A 12 0.40 7.64 6.73
C GLU A 12 -0.85 7.47 5.86
N ILE A 13 -1.81 6.63 6.27
CA ILE A 13 -3.09 6.45 5.55
C ILE A 13 -3.86 7.77 5.47
N GLU A 14 -3.96 8.50 6.59
CA GLU A 14 -4.63 9.81 6.65
C GLU A 14 -3.94 10.83 5.73
N PHE A 15 -2.60 10.88 5.74
CA PHE A 15 -1.84 11.74 4.85
C PHE A 15 -2.10 11.43 3.37
N LEU A 16 -2.00 10.15 2.98
CA LEU A 16 -2.23 9.71 1.61
C LEU A 16 -3.67 10.00 1.15
N GLU A 17 -4.66 9.78 2.03
CA GLU A 17 -6.06 10.10 1.77
C GLU A 17 -6.24 11.60 1.47
N GLY A 18 -5.62 12.47 2.29
CA GLY A 18 -5.63 13.91 2.06
C GLY A 18 -5.02 14.31 0.70
N GLN A 19 -3.87 13.74 0.34
CA GLN A 19 -3.24 14.00 -0.96
C GLN A 19 -4.13 13.55 -2.13
N LEU A 20 -4.79 12.39 -2.01
CA LEU A 20 -5.71 11.89 -3.03
C LEU A 20 -6.93 12.79 -3.21
N VAL A 21 -7.48 13.34 -2.13
CA VAL A 21 -8.59 14.31 -2.17
C VAL A 21 -8.17 15.59 -2.89
N GLU A 22 -6.98 16.12 -2.62
CA GLU A 22 -6.47 17.31 -3.30
C GLU A 22 -6.23 17.05 -4.80
N LEU A 23 -5.63 15.91 -5.15
CA LEU A 23 -5.37 15.55 -6.54
C LEU A 23 -6.66 15.44 -7.37
N LYS A 24 -7.75 14.91 -6.79
CA LYS A 24 -9.06 14.81 -7.46
C LYS A 24 -9.63 16.17 -7.90
N LYS A 25 -9.18 17.29 -7.34
CA LYS A 25 -9.61 18.63 -7.75
C LYS A 25 -9.02 19.06 -9.10
N HIS A 26 -7.97 18.39 -9.57
CA HIS A 26 -7.31 18.68 -10.83
C HIS A 26 -7.82 17.81 -11.98
N PRO A 27 -7.81 18.30 -13.23
CA PRO A 27 -8.16 17.49 -14.38
C PRO A 27 -7.13 16.37 -14.56
N PHE A 28 -7.61 15.14 -14.76
CA PHE A 28 -6.75 13.98 -14.99
C PHE A 28 -6.41 13.76 -16.46
N ILE A 29 -7.20 14.33 -17.35
CA ILE A 29 -7.00 14.23 -18.79
C ILE A 29 -6.90 15.64 -19.34
N LYS A 30 -5.86 15.86 -20.15
CA LYS A 30 -5.73 17.03 -21.01
C LYS A 30 -6.13 16.63 -22.42
N ILE A 31 -7.15 17.29 -22.96
CA ILE A 31 -7.61 17.13 -24.34
C ILE A 31 -6.93 18.20 -25.20
N ASN A 32 -6.44 17.82 -26.39
CA ASN A 32 -5.88 18.78 -27.33
C ASN A 32 -7.02 19.65 -27.93
N PRO A 33 -6.98 20.99 -27.80
CA PRO A 33 -8.05 21.86 -28.30
C PRO A 33 -8.19 21.86 -29.83
N LYS A 34 -7.15 21.43 -30.56
CA LYS A 34 -7.19 21.34 -32.04
C LYS A 34 -7.64 19.99 -32.56
N ASP A 35 -7.52 18.94 -31.73
CA ASP A 35 -7.88 17.56 -32.07
C ASP A 35 -8.35 16.82 -30.80
N PRO A 36 -9.66 16.77 -30.53
CA PRO A 36 -10.22 16.16 -29.33
C PRO A 36 -9.93 14.65 -29.17
N THR A 37 -9.52 13.96 -30.24
CA THR A 37 -9.16 12.54 -30.18
C THR A 37 -7.81 12.32 -29.47
N GLN A 38 -6.97 13.36 -29.40
CA GLN A 38 -5.69 13.31 -28.71
C GLN A 38 -5.85 13.70 -27.24
N GLN A 39 -5.68 12.71 -26.38
CA GLN A 39 -5.80 12.85 -24.93
C GLN A 39 -4.50 12.41 -24.24
N LYS A 40 -4.11 13.14 -23.19
CA LYS A 40 -2.93 12.81 -22.39
C LYS A 40 -3.25 12.86 -20.91
N ALA A 41 -2.72 11.90 -20.17
CA ALA A 41 -2.74 11.93 -18.71
C ALA A 41 -1.97 13.17 -18.21
N THR A 42 -2.58 13.91 -17.28
CA THR A 42 -1.93 15.02 -16.61
C THR A 42 -0.95 14.52 -15.54
N PRO A 43 -0.04 15.38 -15.04
CA PRO A 43 0.78 15.03 -13.88
C PRO A 43 -0.07 14.61 -12.66
N ALA A 44 -1.20 15.28 -12.42
CA ALA A 44 -2.12 14.94 -11.35
C ALA A 44 -2.67 13.52 -11.47
N ALA A 45 -3.02 13.07 -12.70
CA ALA A 45 -3.48 11.70 -12.92
C ALA A 45 -2.40 10.64 -12.61
N LYS A 46 -1.15 10.93 -12.94
CA LYS A 46 -0.03 10.02 -12.66
C LYS A 46 0.21 9.91 -11.17
N LEU A 47 0.35 11.05 -10.48
CA LEU A 47 0.51 11.09 -9.02
C LEU A 47 -0.65 10.43 -8.29
N TYR A 48 -1.88 10.69 -8.74
CA TYR A 48 -3.07 10.08 -8.14
C TYR A 48 -3.02 8.55 -8.22
N LYS A 49 -2.63 7.99 -9.37
CA LYS A 49 -2.49 6.54 -9.53
C LYS A 49 -1.44 5.96 -8.57
N ASP A 50 -0.28 6.59 -8.49
CA ASP A 50 0.83 6.09 -7.66
C ASP A 50 0.48 6.16 -6.16
N LEU A 51 -0.08 7.28 -5.70
CA LEU A 51 -0.53 7.44 -4.32
C LEU A 51 -1.72 6.55 -3.98
N LEU A 52 -2.65 6.32 -4.93
CA LEU A 52 -3.78 5.42 -4.72
C LEU A 52 -3.31 3.99 -4.49
N GLN A 53 -2.27 3.56 -5.23
CA GLN A 53 -1.67 2.26 -5.02
C GLN A 53 -1.04 2.15 -3.62
N GLN A 54 -0.32 3.18 -3.17
CA GLN A 54 0.27 3.22 -1.84
C GLN A 54 -0.80 3.20 -0.74
N TYR A 55 -1.84 4.03 -0.87
CA TYR A 55 -2.98 4.06 0.05
C TYR A 55 -3.64 2.68 0.17
N ASN A 56 -3.92 2.03 -0.96
CA ASN A 56 -4.50 0.69 -0.97
C ASN A 56 -3.59 -0.35 -0.31
N ASN A 57 -2.27 -0.24 -0.50
CA ASN A 57 -1.30 -1.13 0.14
C ASN A 57 -1.28 -0.94 1.66
N SER A 58 -1.30 0.32 2.12
CA SER A 58 -1.37 0.65 3.55
C SER A 58 -2.66 0.16 4.19
N LEU A 59 -3.81 0.31 3.51
CA LEU A 59 -5.08 -0.25 3.96
C LEU A 59 -5.04 -1.78 4.07
N LYS A 60 -4.50 -2.47 3.07
CA LYS A 60 -4.33 -3.93 3.12
C LYS A 60 -3.46 -4.36 4.31
N LEU A 61 -2.37 -3.64 4.56
CA LEU A 61 -1.50 -3.93 5.70
C LEU A 61 -2.23 -3.74 7.03
N LEU A 62 -3.02 -2.67 7.17
CA LEU A 62 -3.83 -2.41 8.35
C LEU A 62 -4.87 -3.51 8.58
N LEU A 63 -5.62 -3.88 7.54
CA LEU A 63 -6.63 -4.95 7.61
C LEU A 63 -5.99 -6.29 7.97
N LYS A 64 -4.81 -6.58 7.42
CA LYS A 64 -4.04 -7.77 7.79
C LYS A 64 -3.58 -7.74 9.25
N ALA A 65 -3.10 -6.59 9.75
CA ALA A 65 -2.72 -6.43 11.16
C ALA A 65 -3.90 -6.61 12.12
N GLN A 66 -5.12 -6.31 11.66
CA GLN A 66 -6.36 -6.51 12.41
C GLN A 66 -6.93 -7.93 12.28
N GLY A 67 -6.30 -8.82 11.49
CA GLY A 67 -6.82 -10.16 11.22
C GLY A 67 -8.07 -10.18 10.35
N ALA A 68 -8.40 -9.07 9.69
CA ALA A 68 -9.57 -8.93 8.81
C ALA A 68 -9.33 -9.45 7.39
N LEU A 69 -8.10 -9.86 7.07
CA LEU A 69 -7.75 -10.54 5.84
C LEU A 69 -7.14 -11.89 6.21
N GLU A 70 -7.75 -12.97 5.72
CA GLU A 70 -7.18 -14.31 5.80
C GLU A 70 -5.87 -14.34 4.99
N GLU A 71 -4.82 -14.94 5.54
CA GLU A 71 -3.62 -15.22 4.75
C GLU A 71 -3.96 -16.33 3.76
N GLU A 72 -3.78 -16.11 2.46
CA GLU A 72 -3.66 -17.23 1.52
C GLU A 72 -2.59 -18.17 2.08
N GLU A 73 -2.98 -19.42 2.37
CA GLU A 73 -2.23 -20.40 3.18
C GLU A 73 -0.85 -20.78 2.62
N GLU A 74 -0.44 -20.25 1.46
CA GLU A 74 0.90 -20.47 0.94
C GLU A 74 1.94 -19.68 1.73
N THR A 75 2.63 -20.38 2.62
CA THR A 75 3.81 -19.89 3.31
C THR A 75 4.85 -19.42 2.28
N SER A 76 5.03 -18.10 2.14
CA SER A 76 6.04 -17.49 1.28
C SER A 76 7.42 -18.14 1.45
N PRO A 77 8.21 -18.32 0.37
CA PRO A 77 9.57 -18.87 0.45
C PRO A 77 10.46 -18.19 1.50
N LEU A 78 10.29 -16.88 1.72
CA LEU A 78 11.03 -16.14 2.73
C LEU A 78 10.62 -16.53 4.16
N ARG A 79 9.32 -16.74 4.41
CA ARG A 79 8.83 -17.23 5.71
C ARG A 79 9.32 -18.65 5.98
N ARG A 80 9.33 -19.51 4.96
CA ARG A 80 9.89 -20.87 5.05
C ARG A 80 11.38 -20.81 5.45
N TRP A 81 12.17 -20.00 4.75
CA TRP A 81 13.59 -19.82 5.06
C TRP A 81 13.84 -19.25 6.47
N LEU A 82 13.01 -18.30 6.92
CA LEU A 82 13.15 -17.71 8.25
C LEU A 82 12.81 -18.73 9.35
N ASN A 83 11.70 -19.46 9.18
CA ASN A 83 11.26 -20.50 10.12
C ASN A 83 12.29 -21.62 10.26
N GLU A 84 12.92 -22.04 9.15
CA GLU A 84 13.99 -23.04 9.17
C GLU A 84 15.22 -22.60 9.98
N ARG A 85 15.45 -21.29 10.11
CA ARG A 85 16.58 -20.74 10.86
C ARG A 85 16.25 -20.51 12.33
N THR A 86 15.04 -20.04 12.64
CA THR A 86 14.60 -19.92 14.04
C THR A 86 14.50 -21.30 14.69
N ALA A 87 13.93 -22.29 14.00
CA ALA A 87 13.81 -23.66 14.50
C ALA A 87 15.15 -24.40 14.65
N LYS A 88 16.21 -23.99 13.95
CA LYS A 88 17.56 -24.55 14.12
C LYS A 88 18.29 -23.99 15.33
N ASN A 89 18.03 -22.75 15.72
CA ASN A 89 18.66 -22.16 16.90
C ASN A 89 18.09 -22.73 18.22
N ASP A 90 16.82 -23.15 18.23
CA ASP A 90 16.19 -23.76 19.42
C ASP A 90 16.69 -25.19 19.71
N ASN A 91 17.43 -25.82 18.79
CA ASN A 91 17.95 -27.19 18.90
C ASN A 91 19.44 -27.27 19.29
N VAL A 92 20.09 -26.15 19.63
CA VAL A 92 21.53 -26.10 19.97
C VAL A 92 21.81 -25.97 21.47
N ASP A 93 20.79 -25.78 22.31
CA ASP A 93 20.92 -25.75 23.78
C ASP A 93 20.25 -26.96 24.49
N GLY A 94 20.42 -28.17 23.92
CA GLY A 94 20.01 -29.45 24.52
C GLY A 94 21.17 -30.39 24.76
#